data_AF-A0A1G2ZPC2-F1
#
_entry.id   AF-A0A1G2ZPC2-F1
#
_cell.length_a   1.000
_cell.length_b   1.000
_cell.length_c   1.000
_cell.angle_alpha   90.00
_cell.angle_beta   90.00
_cell.angle_gamma   90.00
#
_symmetry.space_group_name_H-M   'P 1'
#
loop_
_entity.id
_entity.type
_entity.pdbx_description
1 polymer ?
#
loop_
_entity_poly.entity_id
_entity_poly.type
_entity_poly.pdbx_seq_one_letter_code
_entity_poly.pdbx_strand_id
1 'polypeptide(L)'
;MLKTAALFIASARTGAISAGASKSELEKITTYGRNIGLAFQIVDDIVDKSCESRVKSSELRLANANIRSAKASVKFLGGKGKILSSIADYIIQRAV
;
A
#
# COMPACT_ATOMS: atom_id res chain seq x y z
N MET A 1 2.20 10.35 12.16
CA MET A 1 1.17 9.70 11.29
C MET A 1 1.63 8.32 10.81
N LEU A 2 1.96 7.38 11.71
CA LEU A 2 2.40 6.02 11.33
C LEU A 2 1.49 4.90 11.87
N LYS A 3 0.40 5.24 12.58
CA LYS A 3 -0.42 4.26 13.30
C LYS A 3 -0.96 3.16 12.38
N THR A 4 -1.63 3.54 11.27
CA THR A 4 -2.19 2.57 10.32
C THR A 4 -1.13 1.89 9.48
N ALA A 5 -0.13 2.63 9.00
CA ALA A 5 0.96 2.05 8.18
C ALA A 5 1.78 1.00 8.94
N ALA A 6 1.94 1.15 10.26
CA ALA A 6 2.62 0.16 11.09
C ALA A 6 1.89 -1.19 11.10
N LEU A 7 0.55 -1.20 11.09
CA LEU A 7 -0.23 -2.43 11.04
C LEU A 7 -0.06 -3.14 9.69
N PHE A 8 -0.12 -2.41 8.57
CA PHE A 8 0.15 -3.00 7.25
C PHE A 8 1.55 -3.59 7.14
N ILE A 9 2.55 -2.90 7.69
CA ILE A 9 3.94 -3.40 7.76
C ILE A 9 4.00 -4.68 8.60
N ALA A 10 3.41 -4.67 9.80
CA ALA A 10 3.42 -5.81 10.70
C ALA A 10 2.77 -7.04 10.05
N SER A 11 1.55 -6.91 9.52
CA SER A 11 0.85 -8.01 8.85
C SER A 11 1.64 -8.58 7.67
N ALA A 12 2.17 -7.72 6.80
CA ALA A 12 2.95 -8.14 5.64
C ALA A 12 4.27 -8.83 6.05
N ARG A 13 4.99 -8.25 7.03
CA ARG A 13 6.24 -8.83 7.54
C ARG A 13 6.00 -10.16 8.26
N THR A 14 4.94 -10.29 9.05
CA THR A 14 4.61 -11.56 9.74
C THR A 14 4.39 -12.69 8.73
N GLY A 15 3.63 -12.43 7.65
CA GLY A 15 3.46 -13.41 6.56
C GLY A 15 4.78 -13.77 5.88
N ALA A 16 5.63 -12.78 5.60
CA ALA A 16 6.93 -13.00 4.99
C ALA A 16 7.90 -13.79 5.90
N ILE A 17 7.93 -13.49 7.20
CA ILE A 17 8.73 -14.23 8.21
C ILE A 17 8.27 -15.68 8.26
N SER A 18 6.95 -15.92 8.33
CA SER A 18 6.38 -17.27 8.35
C SER A 18 6.70 -18.07 7.08
N ALA A 19 6.94 -17.39 5.95
CA ALA A 19 7.32 -18.01 4.68
C ALA A 19 8.85 -18.19 4.52
N GLY A 20 9.65 -17.84 5.53
CA GLY A 20 11.11 -17.96 5.49
C GLY A 20 11.82 -16.89 4.67
N ALA A 21 11.22 -15.70 4.52
CA ALA A 21 11.81 -14.60 3.75
C ALA A 21 13.17 -14.16 4.31
N SER A 22 14.12 -13.92 3.41
CA SER A 22 15.42 -13.34 3.74
C SER A 22 15.29 -11.89 4.22
N LYS A 23 16.36 -11.36 4.81
CA LYS A 23 16.40 -9.96 5.26
C LYS A 23 16.15 -8.97 4.12
N SER A 24 16.70 -9.23 2.93
CA SER A 24 16.48 -8.37 1.75
C SER A 24 15.01 -8.38 1.31
N GLU A 25 14.36 -9.54 1.35
CA GLU A 25 12.93 -9.66 1.01
C GLU A 25 12.05 -8.98 2.06
N LEU A 26 12.40 -9.11 3.35
CA LEU A 26 11.68 -8.42 4.42
C LEU A 26 11.72 -6.90 4.27
N GLU A 27 12.84 -6.31 3.83
CA GLU A 27 12.92 -4.87 3.56
C GLU A 27 12.03 -4.45 2.38
N LYS A 28 11.95 -5.28 1.33
CA LYS A 28 11.03 -5.07 0.21
C LYS A 28 9.56 -5.16 0.66
N ILE A 29 9.22 -6.15 1.47
CA ILE A 29 7.87 -6.30 2.05
C ILE A 29 7.53 -5.17 3.02
N THR A 30 8.50 -4.63 3.74
CA THR A 30 8.33 -3.46 4.60
C THR A 30 8.02 -2.22 3.78
N THR A 31 8.74 -2.06 2.66
CA THR A 31 8.48 -1.01 1.69
C THR A 31 7.07 -1.13 1.12
N TYR A 32 6.64 -2.35 0.77
CA TYR A 32 5.26 -2.61 0.35
C TYR A 32 4.24 -2.16 1.40
N GLY A 33 4.33 -2.70 2.63
CA GLY A 33 3.38 -2.40 3.70
C GLY A 33 3.32 -0.92 4.05
N ARG A 34 4.47 -0.23 4.05
CA ARG A 34 4.54 1.22 4.29
C ARG A 34 3.78 2.01 3.23
N ASN A 35 4.09 1.78 1.96
CA ASN A 35 3.49 2.52 0.86
C ASN A 35 1.98 2.24 0.75
N ILE A 36 1.55 0.99 0.96
CA ILE A 36 0.13 0.62 1.01
C ILE A 36 -0.59 1.34 2.13
N GLY A 37 -0.04 1.34 3.35
CA GLY A 37 -0.65 2.00 4.49
C GLY A 37 -0.78 3.52 4.31
N LEU A 38 0.22 4.16 3.70
CA LEU A 38 0.16 5.58 3.36
C LEU A 38 -0.88 5.85 2.27
N ALA A 39 -0.91 5.05 1.20
CA ALA A 39 -1.91 5.19 0.15
C ALA A 39 -3.34 5.01 0.69
N PHE A 40 -3.54 4.04 1.57
CA PHE A 40 -4.83 3.79 2.22
C PHE A 40 -5.30 5.01 3.01
N GLN A 41 -4.45 5.59 3.85
CA GLN A 41 -4.80 6.80 4.62
C GLN A 41 -5.16 7.98 3.72
N ILE A 42 -4.41 8.20 2.64
CA ILE A 42 -4.70 9.28 1.70
C ILE A 42 -6.04 9.07 1.00
N VAL A 43 -6.34 7.82 0.60
CA VAL A 43 -7.63 7.50 -0.03
C VAL A 43 -8.78 7.65 0.97
N ASP A 44 -8.61 7.20 2.21
CA ASP A 44 -9.62 7.35 3.27
C ASP A 44 -9.94 8.83 3.50
N ASP A 45 -8.92 9.68 3.62
CA ASP A 45 -9.06 11.13 3.72
C ASP A 45 -9.79 11.76 2.50
N ILE A 46 -9.55 11.23 1.29
CA ILE A 46 -10.25 11.69 0.07
C ILE A 46 -11.72 11.29 0.12
N VAL A 47 -12.02 10.04 0.48
CA VAL A 47 -13.38 9.51 0.55
C VAL A 47 -14.19 10.26 1.61
N ASP A 48 -13.63 10.49 2.79
CA ASP A 48 -14.29 11.24 3.86
C ASP A 48 -14.62 12.68 3.46
N LYS A 49 -13.71 13.35 2.74
CA LYS A 49 -13.90 14.73 2.26
C LYS A 49 -14.74 14.82 0.99
N SER A 50 -14.95 13.72 0.26
CA SER A 50 -15.72 13.73 -0.99
C SER A 50 -17.20 14.09 -0.78
N CYS A 51 -17.74 13.87 0.42
CA CYS A 51 -19.05 14.38 0.83
C CYS A 51 -19.12 15.93 0.84
N GLU A 52 -17.97 16.64 0.85
CA GLU A 52 -17.89 18.11 0.96
C GLU A 52 -17.38 18.81 -0.32
N SER A 53 -17.43 18.15 -1.49
CA SER A 53 -17.32 18.77 -2.84
C SER A 53 -15.94 19.19 -3.41
N ARG A 54 -14.80 18.61 -2.99
CA ARG A 54 -13.55 18.78 -3.79
C ARG A 54 -12.51 17.68 -3.56
N VAL A 55 -12.52 16.64 -4.39
CA VAL A 55 -11.40 15.69 -4.51
C VAL A 55 -10.16 16.48 -4.97
N LYS A 56 -9.11 16.56 -4.14
CA LYS A 56 -7.87 17.25 -4.54
C LYS A 56 -7.02 16.33 -5.41
N SER A 57 -6.80 16.75 -6.65
CA SER A 57 -5.96 16.06 -7.63
C SER A 57 -4.52 15.77 -7.13
N SER A 58 -4.02 16.55 -6.16
CA SER A 58 -2.72 16.35 -5.52
C SER A 58 -2.68 15.14 -4.57
N GLU A 59 -3.72 14.93 -3.76
CA GLU A 59 -3.82 13.79 -2.84
C GLU A 59 -3.89 12.48 -3.62
N LEU A 60 -4.72 12.45 -4.68
CA LEU A 60 -4.83 11.29 -5.57
C LEU A 60 -3.50 10.97 -6.28
N ARG A 61 -2.71 11.98 -6.67
CA ARG A 61 -1.37 11.79 -7.25
C ARG A 61 -0.41 11.13 -6.25
N LEU A 62 -0.46 11.53 -4.98
CA LEU A 62 0.38 10.95 -3.92
C LEU A 62 -0.02 9.50 -3.62
N ALA A 63 -1.32 9.20 -3.53
CA ALA A 63 -1.81 7.84 -3.38
C ALA A 63 -1.32 6.94 -4.52
N ASN A 64 -1.47 7.39 -5.77
CA ASN A 64 -0.97 6.68 -6.95
C ASN A 64 0.55 6.45 -6.93
N ALA A 65 1.34 7.43 -6.47
CA ALA A 65 2.79 7.26 -6.35
C ALA A 65 3.16 6.16 -5.35
N ASN A 66 2.50 6.15 -4.19
CA ASN A 66 2.68 5.10 -3.19
C ASN A 66 2.27 3.71 -3.73
N ILE A 67 1.13 3.60 -4.44
CA ILE A 67 0.70 2.34 -5.07
C ILE A 67 1.74 1.82 -6.07
N ARG A 68 2.31 2.71 -6.91
CA ARG A 68 3.39 2.30 -7.83
C ARG A 68 4.62 1.78 -7.10
N SER A 69 5.07 2.46 -6.06
CA SER A 69 6.19 2.02 -5.22
C SER A 69 5.91 0.68 -4.54
N ALA A 70 4.69 0.50 -4.02
CA ALA A 70 4.26 -0.77 -3.43
C ALA A 70 4.34 -1.91 -4.45
N LYS A 71 3.74 -1.74 -5.63
CA LYS A 71 3.77 -2.76 -6.69
C LYS A 71 5.19 -3.10 -7.13
N ALA A 72 6.07 -2.10 -7.28
CA ALA A 72 7.48 -2.32 -7.61
C ALA A 72 8.20 -3.17 -6.55
N SER A 73 7.93 -2.92 -5.27
CA SER A 73 8.59 -3.63 -4.17
C SER A 73 8.22 -5.11 -4.06
N VAL A 74 7.09 -5.56 -4.62
CA VAL A 74 6.66 -6.98 -4.59
C VAL A 74 6.89 -7.74 -5.90
N LYS A 75 7.47 -7.11 -6.93
CA LYS A 75 7.75 -7.77 -8.21
C LYS A 75 8.65 -9.01 -8.08
N PHE A 76 9.51 -9.04 -7.07
CA PHE A 76 10.41 -10.17 -6.82
C PHE A 76 9.67 -11.47 -6.46
N LEU A 77 8.42 -11.40 -6.00
CA LEU A 77 7.59 -12.56 -5.68
C LEU A 77 7.02 -13.26 -6.93
N GLY A 78 7.27 -12.73 -8.14
CA GLY A 78 6.76 -13.28 -9.39
C GLY A 78 5.24 -13.42 -9.38
N GLY A 79 4.73 -14.57 -9.80
CA GLY A 79 3.29 -14.86 -9.84
C GLY A 79 2.58 -14.75 -8.49
N LYS A 80 3.28 -15.03 -7.38
CA LYS A 80 2.72 -14.93 -6.02
C LYS A 80 2.49 -13.46 -5.61
N GLY A 81 3.21 -12.51 -6.21
CA GLY A 81 3.05 -11.07 -5.97
C GLY A 81 1.82 -10.44 -6.66
N LYS A 82 1.12 -11.19 -7.51
CA LYS A 82 -0.05 -10.70 -8.25
C LYS A 82 -1.17 -10.28 -7.29
N ILE A 83 -1.44 -11.08 -6.26
CA ILE A 83 -2.49 -10.76 -5.28
C ILE A 83 -2.18 -9.48 -4.49
N LEU A 84 -0.92 -9.29 -4.10
CA LEU A 84 -0.47 -8.06 -3.41
C LEU A 84 -0.59 -6.83 -4.31
N SER A 85 -0.35 -7.00 -5.61
CA SER A 85 -0.55 -5.94 -6.60
C SER A 85 -2.03 -5.62 -6.78
N SER A 86 -2.90 -6.64 -6.80
CA SER A 86 -4.34 -6.45 -6.87
C SER A 86 -4.92 -5.73 -5.65
N ILE A 87 -4.43 -6.02 -4.43
CA ILE A 87 -4.82 -5.29 -3.23
C ILE A 87 -4.42 -3.80 -3.35
N ALA A 88 -3.23 -3.53 -3.89
CA ALA A 88 -2.77 -2.16 -4.11
C ALA A 88 -3.68 -1.40 -5.09
N ASP A 89 -4.07 -2.06 -6.19
CA ASP A 89 -4.98 -1.49 -7.18
C ASP A 89 -6.40 -1.28 -6.62
N TYR A 90 -6.88 -2.15 -5.74
CA TYR A 90 -8.18 -1.99 -5.10
C TYR A 90 -8.27 -0.74 -4.22
N ILE A 91 -7.16 -0.37 -3.55
CA ILE A 91 -7.13 0.83 -2.69
C ILE A 91 -7.40 2.08 -3.51
N ILE A 92 -6.82 2.23 -4.70
CA ILE A 92 -7.03 3.43 -5.51
C ILE A 92 -8.44 3.48 -6.12
N GLN A 93 -9.04 2.32 -6.40
CA GLN A 93 -10.40 2.22 -6.92
C GLN A 93 -11.46 2.71 -5.93
N ARG A 94 -11.19 2.69 -4.62
CA ARG A 94 -12.09 3.25 -3.60
C ARG A 94 -12.22 4.78 -3.66
N ALA A 95 -11.27 5.47 -4.30
CA ALA A 95 -11.24 6.93 -4.37
C ALA A 95 -12.05 7.52 -5.54
N VAL A 96 -12.59 6.67 -6.42
CA VAL A 96 -13.31 7.01 -7.66
C VAL A 96 -14.72 6.44 -7.59
#